data_AF-U2U663-F1
#
_entry.id   AF-U2U663-F1
#
_cell.length_a   1.000
_cell.length_b   1.000
_cell.length_c   1.000
_cell.angle_alpha   90.00
_cell.angle_beta   90.00
_cell.angle_gamma   90.00
#
_symmetry.space_group_name_H-M   'P 1'
#
loop_
_entity.id
_entity.type
_entity.pdbx_description
1 polymer ?
#
loop_
_entity_poly.entity_id
_entity_poly.type
_entity_poly.pdbx_seq_one_letter_code
_entity_poly.pdbx_strand_id
1 'polypeptide(L)'
;MMGVQRFNGGGNYQNRGGNYQRNSGQNFGGRTGQQAEEQEVHRNINEENYVDEAEKVIKALLERKDKRGNPEKIVSTSKLRNLLSMSSDIYNEVLERKDDLLPKAIAAKISYMRVRLYYESGRTGGEGVKALLNEAGAFEQIKKIGGSREKFLLFHRYLESLVAFRKYYGGKDD
;
A
#
# COMPACT_ATOMS: atom_id res chain seq x y z
N MET A 1 -48.35 54.45 11.77
CA MET A 1 -48.80 53.22 12.46
C MET A 1 -47.77 52.13 12.19
N MET A 2 -47.18 51.64 13.28
CA MET A 2 -46.22 50.53 13.52
C MET A 2 -45.28 50.04 12.41
N GLY A 3 -43.98 50.10 12.73
CA GLY A 3 -42.91 49.33 12.11
C GLY A 3 -42.15 48.43 13.10
N VAL A 4 -41.27 47.62 12.51
CA VAL A 4 -39.99 47.05 13.00
C VAL A 4 -39.97 45.97 14.09
N GLN A 5 -39.50 44.79 13.64
CA GLN A 5 -38.72 43.68 14.25
C GLN A 5 -38.31 43.73 15.74
N ARG A 6 -38.35 42.55 16.42
CA ARG A 6 -37.32 42.06 17.37
C ARG A 6 -37.22 40.52 17.44
N PHE A 7 -35.99 40.03 17.58
CA PHE A 7 -35.54 38.66 17.89
C PHE A 7 -35.66 38.31 19.39
N ASN A 8 -35.84 37.03 19.73
CA ASN A 8 -35.33 36.31 20.91
C ASN A 8 -35.66 34.81 20.73
N GLY A 9 -34.81 33.79 20.90
CA GLY A 9 -33.69 33.63 21.82
C GLY A 9 -34.15 32.89 23.08
N GLY A 10 -34.01 31.56 23.16
CA GLY A 10 -34.24 30.80 24.40
C GLY A 10 -34.44 29.30 24.21
N GLY A 11 -33.41 28.50 24.47
CA GLY A 11 -33.48 27.04 24.53
C GLY A 11 -34.09 26.52 25.83
N ASN A 12 -34.62 25.29 25.78
CA ASN A 12 -34.92 24.51 26.97
C ASN A 12 -35.00 23.01 26.61
N TYR A 13 -33.93 22.25 26.82
CA TYR A 13 -33.99 20.78 26.85
C TYR A 13 -34.07 20.36 28.32
N GLN A 14 -35.29 20.00 28.74
CA GLN A 14 -35.56 19.48 30.07
C GLN A 14 -35.04 18.05 30.21
N ASN A 15 -34.30 17.87 31.29
CA ASN A 15 -33.78 16.63 31.85
C ASN A 15 -34.93 15.67 32.19
N ARG A 16 -34.90 14.44 31.66
CA ARG A 16 -35.73 13.32 32.15
C ARG A 16 -34.81 12.20 32.63
N GLY A 17 -34.50 12.24 33.92
CA GLY A 17 -33.84 11.15 34.64
C GLY A 17 -34.79 9.96 34.77
N GLY A 18 -34.31 8.78 34.37
CA GLY A 18 -34.93 7.48 34.59
C GLY A 18 -33.87 6.49 35.07
N ASN A 19 -34.08 5.97 36.27
CA ASN A 19 -33.20 5.08 37.02
C ASN A 19 -32.90 3.76 36.28
N TYR A 20 -31.61 3.39 36.22
CA TYR A 20 -31.20 2.01 36.04
C TYR A 20 -30.44 1.53 37.28
N GLN A 21 -31.09 0.60 37.98
CA GLN A 21 -30.54 -0.14 39.11
C GLN A 21 -29.25 -0.85 38.71
N ARG A 22 -28.22 -0.73 39.56
CA ARG A 22 -27.01 -1.54 39.52
C ARG A 22 -27.38 -3.01 39.74
N ASN A 23 -27.03 -3.88 38.80
CA ASN A 23 -26.73 -5.26 39.13
C ASN A 23 -25.26 -5.55 38.79
N SER A 24 -24.55 -5.94 39.84
CA SER A 24 -23.16 -6.33 39.88
C SER A 24 -22.95 -7.71 39.25
N GLY A 25 -21.84 -7.85 38.53
CA GLY A 25 -21.21 -9.15 38.28
C GLY A 25 -21.42 -9.69 36.88
N GLN A 26 -20.55 -9.28 35.96
CA GLN A 26 -20.02 -10.19 34.96
C GLN A 26 -18.70 -9.66 34.40
N ASN A 27 -17.66 -10.43 34.70
CA ASN A 27 -16.28 -10.22 34.36
C ASN A 27 -16.10 -10.47 32.86
N PHE A 28 -16.23 -9.45 32.02
CA PHE A 28 -15.84 -9.54 30.61
C PHE A 28 -14.34 -9.27 30.49
N GLY A 29 -13.58 -10.36 30.55
CA GLY A 29 -12.14 -10.38 30.37
C GLY A 29 -11.72 -9.64 29.11
N GLY A 30 -10.68 -8.83 29.28
CA GLY A 30 -10.02 -8.14 28.19
C GLY A 30 -9.58 -9.14 27.11
N ARG A 31 -10.19 -9.04 25.94
CA ARG A 31 -9.54 -9.40 24.69
C ARG A 31 -8.82 -8.14 24.20
N THR A 32 -7.62 -7.93 24.73
CA THR A 32 -6.61 -7.18 23.99
C THR A 32 -6.44 -7.92 22.66
N GLY A 33 -7.00 -7.35 21.60
CA GLY A 33 -6.70 -7.77 20.24
C GLY A 33 -5.21 -7.61 20.06
N GLN A 34 -4.49 -8.73 20.03
CA GLN A 34 -3.13 -8.77 19.53
C GLN A 34 -3.21 -8.29 18.09
N GLN A 35 -2.85 -7.03 17.86
CA GLN A 35 -2.48 -6.56 16.54
C GLN A 35 -1.28 -7.42 16.15
N ALA A 36 -1.48 -8.34 15.22
CA ALA A 36 -0.37 -9.05 14.61
C ALA A 36 0.52 -7.98 13.98
N GLU A 37 1.69 -7.75 14.56
CA GLU A 37 2.71 -6.90 13.97
C GLU A 37 2.95 -7.42 12.55
N GLU A 38 2.57 -6.63 11.53
CA GLU A 38 2.90 -6.92 10.14
C GLU A 38 4.44 -6.93 10.07
N GLN A 39 5.04 -8.12 10.12
CA GLN A 39 6.49 -8.27 9.97
C GLN A 39 6.86 -7.68 8.60
N GLU A 40 7.53 -6.52 8.60
CA GLU A 40 8.05 -5.94 7.36
C GLU A 40 9.12 -6.88 6.80
N VAL A 41 8.80 -7.52 5.68
CA VAL A 41 9.76 -8.35 4.95
C VAL A 41 10.79 -7.43 4.30
N HIS A 42 11.99 -7.36 4.90
CA HIS A 42 13.10 -6.63 4.31
C HIS A 42 13.77 -7.46 3.20
N ARG A 43 13.39 -7.19 1.94
CA ARG A 43 14.11 -7.67 0.76
C ARG A 43 15.28 -6.75 0.46
N ASN A 44 16.47 -7.28 0.22
CA ASN A 44 17.62 -6.50 -0.25
C ASN A 44 17.96 -6.90 -1.70
N ILE A 45 17.80 -5.96 -2.63
CA ILE A 45 18.01 -6.21 -4.06
C ILE A 45 19.26 -5.47 -4.57
N ASN A 46 19.92 -6.05 -5.56
CA ASN A 46 21.05 -5.52 -6.31
C ASN A 46 20.95 -6.00 -7.78
N GLU A 47 21.90 -5.59 -8.64
CA GLU A 47 21.88 -5.92 -10.06
C GLU A 47 21.96 -7.42 -10.38
N GLU A 48 22.49 -8.22 -9.45
CA GLU A 48 22.70 -9.66 -9.64
C GLU A 48 21.51 -10.49 -9.15
N ASN A 49 20.76 -10.01 -8.14
CA ASN A 49 19.77 -10.83 -7.44
C ASN A 49 18.31 -10.35 -7.60
N TYR A 50 18.06 -9.17 -8.20
CA TYR A 50 16.70 -8.61 -8.22
C TYR A 50 15.69 -9.51 -8.94
N VAL A 51 16.15 -10.25 -9.95
CA VAL A 51 15.31 -11.21 -10.69
C VAL A 51 14.91 -12.39 -9.79
N ASP A 52 15.88 -13.00 -9.11
CA ASP A 52 15.63 -14.13 -8.21
C ASP A 52 14.76 -13.73 -7.03
N GLU A 53 14.96 -12.53 -6.48
CA GLU A 53 14.11 -11.99 -5.42
C GLU A 53 12.68 -11.74 -5.91
N ALA A 54 12.51 -11.23 -7.13
CA ALA A 54 11.18 -11.04 -7.71
C ALA A 54 10.45 -12.38 -7.89
N GLU A 55 11.17 -13.42 -8.33
CA GLU A 55 10.61 -14.76 -8.45
C GLU A 55 10.16 -15.31 -7.08
N LYS A 56 11.04 -15.21 -6.06
CA LYS A 56 10.74 -15.66 -4.70
C LYS A 56 9.49 -14.98 -4.13
N VAL A 57 9.36 -13.67 -4.35
CA VAL A 57 8.19 -12.88 -3.92
C VAL A 57 6.91 -13.44 -4.53
N ILE A 58 6.90 -13.67 -5.85
CA ILE A 58 5.70 -14.19 -6.53
C ILE A 58 5.36 -15.60 -6.08
N LYS A 59 6.35 -16.50 -5.96
CA LYS A 59 6.12 -17.88 -5.47
C LYS A 59 5.58 -17.87 -4.04
N ALA A 60 6.17 -17.08 -3.15
CA ALA A 60 5.72 -16.95 -1.76
C ALA A 60 4.26 -16.51 -1.69
N LEU A 61 3.83 -15.54 -2.52
CA LEU A 61 2.44 -15.08 -2.55
C LEU A 61 1.47 -16.13 -3.08
N LEU A 62 1.89 -16.94 -4.07
CA LEU A 62 1.06 -18.01 -4.63
C LEU A 62 0.89 -19.19 -3.65
N GLU A 63 1.87 -19.40 -2.77
CA GLU A 63 1.84 -20.46 -1.75
C GLU A 63 1.05 -20.06 -0.49
N ARG A 64 0.72 -18.78 -0.31
CA ARG A 64 -0.06 -18.30 0.84
C ARG A 64 -1.44 -18.92 0.89
N LYS A 65 -1.85 -19.28 2.09
CA LYS A 65 -3.16 -19.85 2.39
C LYS A 65 -3.87 -19.03 3.44
N ASP A 66 -5.17 -18.86 3.26
CA ASP A 66 -6.04 -18.24 4.25
C ASP A 66 -6.13 -19.12 5.52
N LYS A 67 -6.80 -18.61 6.55
CA LYS A 67 -7.00 -19.33 7.83
C LYS A 67 -7.76 -20.66 7.68
N ARG A 68 -8.38 -20.91 6.52
CA ARG A 68 -9.15 -22.11 6.20
C ARG A 68 -8.35 -23.08 5.31
N GLY A 69 -7.12 -22.73 4.96
CA GLY A 69 -6.24 -23.54 4.12
C GLY A 69 -6.44 -23.35 2.61
N ASN A 70 -7.29 -22.40 2.19
CA ASN A 70 -7.50 -22.11 0.76
C ASN A 70 -6.41 -21.17 0.23
N PRO A 71 -5.99 -21.30 -1.03
CA PRO A 71 -5.07 -20.35 -1.65
C PRO A 71 -5.58 -18.90 -1.55
N GLU A 72 -4.73 -17.98 -1.11
CA GLU A 72 -5.07 -16.56 -1.08
C GLU A 72 -5.08 -15.98 -2.50
N LYS A 73 -6.02 -15.06 -2.75
CA LYS A 73 -6.09 -14.37 -4.03
C LYS A 73 -4.97 -13.34 -4.15
N ILE A 74 -4.03 -13.59 -5.06
CA ILE A 74 -2.98 -12.64 -5.43
C ILE A 74 -3.52 -11.51 -6.33
N VAL A 75 -2.82 -10.37 -6.35
CA VAL A 75 -3.09 -9.27 -7.30
C VAL A 75 -3.06 -9.75 -8.76
N SER A 76 -3.96 -9.23 -9.59
CA SER A 76 -3.99 -9.55 -11.03
C SER A 76 -2.83 -8.90 -11.80
N THR A 77 -2.48 -9.46 -12.95
CA THR A 77 -1.47 -8.87 -13.85
C THR A 77 -1.88 -7.48 -14.32
N SER A 78 -3.18 -7.26 -14.59
CA SER A 78 -3.72 -5.96 -15.01
C SER A 78 -3.53 -4.88 -13.96
N LYS A 79 -3.81 -5.16 -12.68
CA LYS A 79 -3.55 -4.23 -11.58
C LYS A 79 -2.06 -3.93 -11.41
N LEU A 80 -1.21 -4.93 -11.62
CA LEU A 80 0.25 -4.74 -11.56
C LEU A 80 0.80 -3.90 -12.70
N ARG A 81 0.29 -4.09 -13.92
CA ARG A 81 0.68 -3.29 -15.07
C ARG A 81 0.38 -1.81 -14.85
N ASN A 82 -0.75 -1.49 -14.20
CA ASN A 82 -1.08 -0.11 -13.84
C ASN A 82 -0.07 0.48 -12.84
N LEU A 83 0.46 -0.31 -11.91
CA LEU A 83 1.54 0.12 -11.02
C LEU A 83 2.86 0.34 -11.78
N LEU A 84 3.17 -0.55 -12.72
CA LEU A 84 4.36 -0.45 -13.56
C LEU A 84 4.31 0.77 -14.49
N SER A 85 3.15 1.12 -15.05
CA SER A 85 2.99 2.30 -15.92
C SER A 85 3.50 3.59 -15.27
N MET A 86 3.24 3.81 -13.98
CA MET A 86 3.76 4.98 -13.26
C MET A 86 5.29 5.01 -13.20
N SER A 87 5.92 3.85 -13.16
CA SER A 87 7.38 3.72 -13.19
C SER A 87 7.94 3.91 -14.60
N SER A 88 7.25 3.39 -15.63
CA SER A 88 7.67 3.47 -17.04
C SER A 88 7.78 4.90 -17.54
N ASP A 89 6.86 5.78 -17.16
CA ASP A 89 6.92 7.20 -17.54
C ASP A 89 8.19 7.86 -16.99
N ILE A 90 8.51 7.61 -15.72
CA ILE A 90 9.73 8.10 -15.08
C ILE A 90 10.97 7.45 -15.69
N TYR A 91 10.91 6.15 -16.00
CA TYR A 91 12.01 5.40 -16.60
C TYR A 91 12.46 5.98 -17.93
N ASN A 92 11.51 6.33 -18.81
CA ASN A 92 11.83 6.95 -20.09
C ASN A 92 12.59 8.27 -19.91
N GLU A 93 12.21 9.10 -18.93
CA GLU A 93 12.92 10.35 -18.61
C GLU A 93 14.30 10.15 -17.95
N VAL A 94 14.52 8.99 -17.30
CA VAL A 94 15.77 8.64 -16.64
C VAL A 94 16.75 7.97 -17.61
N LEU A 95 16.24 7.20 -18.58
CA LEU A 95 17.04 6.41 -19.51
C LEU A 95 17.98 7.29 -20.35
N GLU A 96 17.48 8.42 -20.84
CA GLU A 96 18.22 9.38 -21.68
C GLU A 96 19.30 10.16 -20.91
N ARG A 97 19.30 10.07 -19.57
CA ARG A 97 20.25 10.81 -18.72
C ARG A 97 21.52 10.02 -18.50
N LYS A 98 22.62 10.75 -18.32
CA LYS A 98 23.95 10.19 -18.02
C LYS A 98 24.41 10.48 -16.59
N ASP A 99 23.78 11.44 -15.92
CA ASP A 99 24.15 11.82 -14.56
C ASP A 99 23.68 10.77 -13.54
N ASP A 100 24.55 10.47 -12.58
CA ASP A 100 24.23 9.54 -11.49
C ASP A 100 23.14 10.08 -10.54
N LEU A 101 23.10 11.41 -10.38
CA LEU A 101 22.10 12.11 -9.56
C LEU A 101 20.97 12.63 -10.44
N LEU A 102 19.74 12.26 -10.07
CA LEU A 102 18.54 12.69 -10.76
C LEU A 102 18.19 14.14 -10.42
N PRO A 103 17.72 14.93 -11.40
CA PRO A 103 17.21 16.27 -11.14
C PRO A 103 16.09 16.27 -10.11
N LYS A 104 15.96 17.38 -9.37
CA LYS A 104 14.91 17.56 -8.36
C LYS A 104 13.50 17.27 -8.89
N ALA A 105 13.22 17.61 -10.15
CA ALA A 105 11.94 17.33 -10.80
C ALA A 105 11.64 15.82 -10.91
N ILE A 106 12.64 15.00 -11.27
CA ILE A 106 12.50 13.54 -11.34
C ILE A 106 12.43 12.95 -9.93
N ALA A 107 13.28 13.40 -9.02
CA ALA A 107 13.23 12.96 -7.62
C ALA A 107 11.85 13.23 -6.96
N ALA A 108 11.20 14.35 -7.32
CA ALA A 108 9.84 14.65 -6.89
C ALA A 108 8.81 13.67 -7.48
N LYS A 109 8.94 13.28 -8.76
CA LYS A 109 8.08 12.25 -9.38
C LYS A 109 8.22 10.90 -8.69
N ILE A 110 9.45 10.49 -8.34
CA ILE A 110 9.72 9.24 -7.60
C ILE A 110 9.09 9.31 -6.20
N SER A 111 9.20 10.46 -5.52
CA SER A 111 8.57 10.68 -4.22
C SER A 111 7.04 10.58 -4.30
N TYR A 112 6.44 11.11 -5.37
CA TYR A 112 5.01 11.00 -5.61
C TYR A 112 4.59 9.56 -5.97
N MET A 113 5.41 8.84 -6.75
CA MET A 113 5.22 7.41 -7.01
C MET A 113 5.14 6.62 -5.69
N ARG A 114 5.99 6.93 -4.71
CA ARG A 114 5.92 6.29 -3.37
C ARG A 114 4.57 6.54 -2.70
N VAL A 115 4.04 7.77 -2.74
CA VAL A 115 2.70 8.09 -2.22
C VAL A 115 1.62 7.27 -2.94
N ARG A 116 1.73 7.14 -4.28
CA ARG A 116 0.80 6.33 -5.08
C ARG A 116 0.84 4.85 -4.69
N LEU A 117 2.01 4.27 -4.37
CA LEU A 117 2.10 2.89 -3.87
C LEU A 117 1.29 2.69 -2.58
N TYR A 118 1.38 3.64 -1.64
CA TYR A 118 0.59 3.58 -0.39
C TYR A 118 -0.90 3.69 -0.67
N TYR A 119 -1.29 4.63 -1.54
CA TYR A 119 -2.70 4.81 -1.92
C TYR A 119 -3.29 3.56 -2.57
N GLU A 120 -2.60 2.96 -3.54
CA GLU A 120 -3.05 1.76 -4.23
C GLU A 120 -3.14 0.53 -3.30
N SER A 121 -2.33 0.51 -2.24
CA SER A 121 -2.39 -0.51 -1.19
C SER A 121 -3.54 -0.30 -0.21
N GLY A 122 -3.94 0.95 0.05
CA GLY A 122 -4.94 1.30 1.05
C GLY A 122 -6.36 1.49 0.52
N ARG A 123 -6.55 1.61 -0.80
CA ARG A 123 -7.88 1.76 -1.40
C ARG A 123 -8.68 0.45 -1.36
N THR A 124 -10.00 0.57 -1.50
CA THR A 124 -10.90 -0.58 -1.66
C THR A 124 -10.42 -1.52 -2.78
N GLY A 125 -10.26 -2.82 -2.47
CA GLY A 125 -9.75 -3.82 -3.41
C GLY A 125 -8.24 -3.78 -3.64
N GLY A 126 -7.49 -3.11 -2.75
CA GLY A 126 -6.04 -2.95 -2.74
C GLY A 126 -5.29 -4.01 -1.91
N GLU A 127 -5.97 -4.96 -1.28
CA GLU A 127 -5.38 -5.93 -0.35
C GLU A 127 -4.31 -6.79 -1.03
N GLY A 128 -4.58 -7.25 -2.26
CA GLY A 128 -3.59 -7.99 -3.06
C GLY A 128 -2.39 -7.13 -3.46
N VAL A 129 -2.60 -5.82 -3.70
CA VAL A 129 -1.51 -4.86 -3.99
C VAL A 129 -0.66 -4.66 -2.75
N LYS A 130 -1.30 -4.45 -1.59
CA LYS A 130 -0.63 -4.33 -0.28
C LYS A 130 0.22 -5.57 0.01
N ALA A 131 -0.36 -6.76 -0.14
CA ALA A 131 0.32 -8.03 0.12
C ALA A 131 1.58 -8.18 -0.76
N LEU A 132 1.47 -7.85 -2.05
CA LEU A 132 2.63 -7.87 -2.95
C LEU A 132 3.68 -6.84 -2.56
N LEU A 133 3.31 -5.58 -2.38
CA LEU A 133 4.27 -4.50 -2.13
C LEU A 133 5.01 -4.70 -0.80
N ASN A 134 4.32 -5.28 0.20
CA ASN A 134 4.94 -5.68 1.46
C ASN A 134 5.92 -6.85 1.27
N GLU A 135 5.50 -7.93 0.62
CA GLU A 135 6.38 -9.09 0.37
C GLU A 135 7.61 -8.71 -0.48
N ALA A 136 7.41 -7.81 -1.44
CA ALA A 136 8.45 -7.29 -2.32
C ALA A 136 9.40 -6.29 -1.63
N GLY A 137 9.08 -5.82 -0.41
CA GLY A 137 9.80 -4.74 0.25
C GLY A 137 9.76 -3.41 -0.53
N ALA A 138 8.75 -3.21 -1.39
CA ALA A 138 8.75 -2.14 -2.39
C ALA A 138 8.78 -0.72 -1.78
N PHE A 139 8.14 -0.54 -0.61
CA PHE A 139 8.12 0.75 0.10
C PHE A 139 9.50 1.20 0.57
N GLU A 140 10.30 0.26 1.07
CA GLU A 140 11.68 0.57 1.49
C GLU A 140 12.61 0.66 0.28
N GLN A 141 12.40 -0.15 -0.75
CA GLN A 141 13.20 -0.05 -1.98
C GLN A 141 13.05 1.30 -2.68
N ILE A 142 11.82 1.80 -2.85
CA ILE A 142 11.61 3.12 -3.48
C ILE A 142 12.18 4.27 -2.63
N LYS A 143 12.16 4.13 -1.29
CA LYS A 143 12.75 5.10 -0.36
C LYS A 143 14.27 5.14 -0.46
N LYS A 144 14.92 3.99 -0.66
CA LYS A 144 16.39 3.86 -0.81
C LYS A 144 16.95 4.50 -2.08
N ILE A 145 16.09 4.77 -3.08
CA ILE A 145 16.51 5.41 -4.35
C ILE A 145 17.22 6.73 -4.08
N GLY A 146 16.66 7.60 -3.22
CA GLY A 146 17.37 8.80 -2.74
C GLY A 146 17.89 9.74 -3.85
N GLY A 147 17.29 9.72 -5.04
CA GLY A 147 17.75 10.49 -6.20
C GLY A 147 18.84 9.83 -7.03
N SER A 148 19.26 8.60 -6.73
CA SER A 148 20.20 7.84 -7.56
C SER A 148 19.51 7.30 -8.82
N ARG A 149 20.12 7.57 -9.98
CA ARG A 149 19.71 7.02 -11.29
C ARG A 149 19.77 5.50 -11.28
N GLU A 150 20.90 4.94 -10.91
CA GLU A 150 21.13 3.49 -10.88
C GLU A 150 20.09 2.77 -10.02
N LYS A 151 19.85 3.26 -8.79
CA LYS A 151 18.87 2.65 -7.89
C LYS A 151 17.45 2.74 -8.44
N PHE A 152 17.10 3.83 -9.14
CA PHE A 152 15.80 3.93 -9.81
C PHE A 152 15.67 2.90 -10.94
N LEU A 153 16.70 2.76 -11.79
CA LEU A 153 16.70 1.78 -12.87
C LEU A 153 16.60 0.34 -12.33
N LEU A 154 17.34 0.02 -11.27
CA LEU A 154 17.24 -1.26 -10.57
C LEU A 154 15.82 -1.51 -10.04
N PHE A 155 15.23 -0.53 -9.36
CA PHE A 155 13.87 -0.62 -8.85
C PHE A 155 12.84 -0.82 -9.98
N HIS A 156 13.00 -0.13 -11.11
CA HIS A 156 12.14 -0.31 -12.29
C HIS A 156 12.22 -1.74 -12.82
N ARG A 157 13.43 -2.25 -13.07
CA ARG A 157 13.65 -3.63 -13.56
C ARG A 157 13.13 -4.68 -12.58
N TYR A 158 13.20 -4.41 -11.28
CA TYR A 158 12.60 -5.25 -10.24
C TYR A 158 11.07 -5.29 -10.35
N LEU A 159 10.40 -4.14 -10.54
CA LEU A 159 8.96 -4.10 -10.79
C LEU A 159 8.57 -4.86 -12.07
N GLU A 160 9.32 -4.69 -13.16
CA GLU A 160 9.10 -5.44 -14.41
C GLU A 160 9.19 -6.96 -14.17
N SER A 161 10.18 -7.40 -13.41
CA SER A 161 10.38 -8.80 -13.06
C SER A 161 9.21 -9.36 -12.25
N LEU A 162 8.68 -8.60 -11.29
CA LEU A 162 7.46 -8.99 -10.54
C LEU A 162 6.26 -9.19 -11.47
N VAL A 163 6.07 -8.28 -12.44
CA VAL A 163 4.98 -8.42 -13.43
C VAL A 163 5.18 -9.66 -14.31
N ALA A 164 6.40 -9.89 -14.79
CA ALA A 164 6.73 -11.03 -15.62
C ALA A 164 6.49 -12.36 -14.89
N PHE A 165 7.01 -12.51 -13.68
CA PHE A 165 6.81 -13.72 -12.88
C PHE A 165 5.35 -13.92 -12.47
N ARG A 166 4.61 -12.84 -12.16
CA ARG A 166 3.17 -12.96 -11.90
C ARG A 166 2.40 -13.47 -13.11
N LYS A 167 2.74 -13.02 -14.32
CA LYS A 167 2.10 -13.50 -15.56
C LYS A 167 2.50 -14.94 -15.88
N TYR A 168 3.75 -15.33 -15.60
CA TYR A 168 4.24 -16.67 -15.84
C TYR A 168 3.65 -17.70 -14.87
N TYR A 169 3.75 -17.46 -13.56
CA TYR A 169 3.35 -18.43 -12.53
C TYR A 169 1.86 -18.36 -12.16
N GLY A 170 1.26 -17.17 -12.18
CA GLY A 170 -0.10 -16.99 -11.68
C GLY A 170 -1.19 -17.17 -12.76
N GLY A 171 -0.86 -17.72 -13.93
CA GLY A 171 -1.82 -18.10 -14.96
C GLY A 171 -2.60 -16.95 -15.61
N LYS A 172 -3.67 -17.31 -16.35
CA LYS A 172 -4.53 -16.36 -17.09
C LYS A 172 -5.57 -15.72 -16.16
N ASP A 173 -5.10 -14.82 -15.30
CA ASP A 173 -5.96 -13.74 -14.79
C ASP A 173 -5.70 -12.51 -15.66
N ASP A 174 -6.56 -12.30 -16.66
CA ASP A 174 -6.68 -11.03 -17.39
C ASP A 174 -7.80 -10.19 -16.78
#